data_AF-A0A183KGS0-F1
#
_entry.id   AF-A0A183KGS0-F1
#
_cell.length_a   1.000
_cell.length_b   1.000
_cell.length_c   1.000
_cell.angle_alpha   90.00
_cell.angle_beta   90.00
_cell.angle_gamma   90.00
#
_symmetry.space_group_name_H-M   'P 1'
#
loop_
_entity.id
_entity.type
_entity.pdbx_description
1 polymer ?
#
loop_
_entity_poly.entity_id
_entity_poly.type
_entity_poly.pdbx_seq_one_letter_code
_entity_poly.pdbx_strand_id
1 'polypeptide(L)'
;MPKLKQQCANPLKEIATTDFSTAIDMWLNYKSSYWPGLGSIAHQTILETFGKIWHTWDFKKLSANYIHQTLHEDALDCKHERNVFQAVVQWISEDLETRIEYSLELLLCIRLSMLSST
;
A
#
# COMPACT_ATOMS: atom_id res chain seq x y z
N MET A 1 19.44 -19.77 12.84
CA MET A 1 18.13 -19.10 12.74
C MET A 1 17.49 -18.96 11.33
N PRO A 2 18.16 -19.17 10.16
CA PRO A 2 17.52 -18.96 8.85
C PRO A 2 16.29 -19.83 8.58
N LYS A 3 16.34 -21.12 8.96
CA LYS A 3 15.24 -22.07 8.75
C LYS A 3 13.95 -21.69 9.49
N LEU A 4 14.08 -21.15 10.71
CA LEU A 4 12.94 -20.69 11.51
C LEU A 4 12.26 -19.47 10.88
N LYS A 5 13.05 -18.50 10.38
CA LYS A 5 12.50 -17.35 9.63
C LYS A 5 11.72 -17.84 8.40
N GLN A 6 12.27 -18.78 7.65
CA GLN A 6 11.59 -19.31 6.46
C GLN A 6 10.28 -20.03 6.80
N GLN A 7 10.25 -20.81 7.88
CA GLN A 7 9.03 -21.48 8.34
C GLN A 7 7.94 -20.51 8.78
N CYS A 8 8.30 -19.40 9.43
CA CYS A 8 7.35 -18.37 9.83
C CYS A 8 6.91 -17.46 8.66
N ALA A 9 7.68 -17.39 7.57
CA ALA A 9 7.36 -16.51 6.44
C ALA A 9 6.04 -16.84 5.77
N ASN A 10 5.76 -18.13 5.54
CA ASN A 10 4.57 -18.57 4.80
C ASN A 10 3.27 -18.29 5.58
N PRO A 11 3.15 -18.66 6.88
CA PRO A 11 1.97 -18.31 7.67
C PRO A 11 1.76 -16.80 7.78
N LEU A 12 2.84 -16.03 7.97
CA LEU A 12 2.74 -14.57 8.07
C LEU A 12 2.28 -13.94 6.75
N LYS A 13 2.74 -14.47 5.61
CA LYS A 13 2.25 -14.04 4.29
C LYS A 13 0.75 -14.33 4.12
N GLU A 14 0.31 -15.51 4.55
CA GLU A 14 -1.10 -15.91 4.48
C GLU A 14 -2.00 -15.00 5.34
N ILE A 15 -1.53 -14.68 6.57
CA ILE A 15 -2.22 -13.73 7.45
C ILE A 15 -2.26 -12.34 6.82
N ALA A 16 -1.14 -11.81 6.30
CA ALA A 16 -1.11 -10.50 5.65
C ALA A 16 -2.01 -10.42 4.40
N THR A 17 -2.31 -11.54 3.75
CA THR A 17 -3.24 -11.58 2.60
C THR A 17 -4.70 -11.50 3.06
N THR A 18 -4.99 -11.85 4.31
CA THR A 18 -6.35 -11.93 4.87
C THR A 18 -6.67 -10.73 5.76
N ASP A 19 -5.70 -10.27 6.54
CA ASP A 19 -5.80 -9.10 7.42
C ASP A 19 -4.85 -7.99 6.96
N PHE A 20 -5.47 -6.95 6.42
CA PHE A 20 -4.78 -5.78 5.91
C PHE A 20 -4.12 -4.93 6.99
N SER A 21 -4.65 -4.95 8.23
CA SER A 21 -4.03 -4.24 9.36
C SER A 21 -2.68 -4.89 9.66
N THR A 22 -2.65 -6.23 9.76
CA THR A 22 -1.41 -6.99 9.89
C THR A 22 -0.45 -6.74 8.71
N ALA A 23 -0.93 -6.68 7.46
CA ALA A 23 -0.07 -6.39 6.32
C ALA A 23 0.60 -5.01 6.41
N ILE A 24 -0.17 -3.99 6.77
CA ILE A 24 0.32 -2.62 6.95
C ILE A 24 1.32 -2.57 8.10
N ASP A 25 0.98 -3.13 9.26
CA ASP A 25 1.88 -3.17 10.41
C ASP A 25 3.19 -3.91 10.10
N MET A 26 3.10 -5.01 9.36
CA MET A 26 4.28 -5.77 8.94
C MET A 26 5.17 -4.93 8.00
N TRP A 27 4.56 -4.21 7.07
CA TRP A 27 5.30 -3.35 6.17
C TRP A 27 5.98 -2.19 6.92
N LEU A 28 5.24 -1.49 7.77
CA LEU A 28 5.73 -0.33 8.52
C LEU A 28 6.88 -0.69 9.48
N ASN A 29 6.75 -1.81 10.19
CA ASN A 29 7.67 -2.16 11.28
C ASN A 29 8.88 -2.99 10.83
N TYR A 30 8.78 -3.75 9.74
CA TYR A 30 9.86 -4.66 9.31
C TYR A 30 10.65 -4.20 8.09
N LYS A 31 10.22 -3.13 7.40
CA LYS A 31 10.95 -2.57 6.23
C LYS A 31 12.39 -2.16 6.57
N SER A 32 12.66 -1.70 7.78
CA SER A 32 13.98 -1.22 8.24
C SER A 32 14.61 -2.06 9.37
N SER A 33 14.04 -3.24 9.67
CA SER A 33 14.38 -4.04 10.87
C SER A 33 15.12 -5.34 10.54
N TYR A 34 15.23 -6.25 11.52
CA TYR A 34 15.93 -7.55 11.48
C TYR A 34 15.37 -8.56 10.44
N TRP A 35 14.28 -8.24 9.75
CA TRP A 35 13.67 -9.10 8.75
C TRP A 35 13.11 -8.31 7.55
N PRO A 36 13.98 -7.67 6.76
CA PRO A 36 13.55 -6.80 5.65
C PRO A 36 12.75 -7.56 4.59
N GLY A 37 13.08 -8.83 4.35
CA GLY A 37 12.33 -9.68 3.42
C GLY A 37 10.86 -9.87 3.80
N LEU A 38 10.51 -9.82 5.10
CA LEU A 38 9.11 -9.87 5.53
C LEU A 38 8.38 -8.57 5.21
N GLY A 39 9.04 -7.42 5.40
CA GLY A 39 8.53 -6.11 5.01
C GLY A 39 8.30 -6.02 3.49
N SER A 40 9.21 -6.59 2.69
CA SER A 40 9.04 -6.69 1.23
C SER A 40 7.87 -7.58 0.83
N ILE A 41 7.68 -8.73 1.49
CA ILE A 41 6.52 -9.60 1.26
C ILE A 41 5.21 -8.87 1.59
N ALA A 42 5.16 -8.20 2.75
CA ALA A 42 3.98 -7.46 3.17
C ALA A 42 3.65 -6.32 2.20
N HIS A 43 4.67 -5.57 1.76
CA HIS A 43 4.51 -4.54 0.74
C HIS A 43 3.94 -5.11 -0.56
N GLN A 44 4.51 -6.21 -1.06
CA GLN A 44 4.02 -6.88 -2.26
C GLN A 44 2.56 -7.32 -2.12
N THR A 45 2.17 -7.87 -0.96
CA THR A 45 0.78 -8.23 -0.68
C THR A 45 -0.15 -7.01 -0.68
N ILE A 46 0.29 -5.86 -0.14
CA ILE A 46 -0.46 -4.60 -0.19
C ILE A 46 -0.67 -4.16 -1.64
N LEU A 47 0.36 -4.24 -2.48
CA LEU A 47 0.30 -3.88 -3.90
C LEU A 47 -0.66 -4.79 -4.68
N GLU A 48 -0.60 -6.11 -4.44
CA GLU A 48 -1.47 -7.12 -5.09
C GLU A 48 -2.94 -7.03 -4.65
N THR A 49 -3.17 -6.55 -3.42
CA THR A 49 -4.52 -6.43 -2.85
C THR A 49 -5.01 -4.99 -2.79
N PHE A 50 -4.31 -4.08 -3.47
CA PHE A 50 -4.52 -2.63 -3.35
C PHE A 50 -5.99 -2.25 -3.53
N GLY A 51 -6.65 -2.76 -4.57
CA GLY A 51 -8.06 -2.48 -4.86
C GLY A 51 -9.05 -2.80 -3.74
N LYS A 52 -8.66 -3.60 -2.74
CA LYS A 52 -9.45 -3.91 -1.54
C LYS A 52 -8.98 -3.12 -0.32
N ILE A 53 -7.67 -2.84 -0.22
CA ILE A 53 -7.07 -2.25 0.98
C ILE A 53 -7.28 -0.75 1.10
N TRP A 54 -7.34 -0.01 -0.02
CA TRP A 54 -7.29 1.46 0.01
C TRP A 54 -8.46 2.12 0.75
N HIS A 55 -9.58 1.40 0.87
CA HIS A 55 -10.76 1.84 1.62
C HIS A 55 -10.66 1.64 3.13
N THR A 56 -9.73 0.82 3.61
CA THR A 56 -9.65 0.46 5.02
C THR A 56 -9.17 1.64 5.86
N TRP A 57 -9.57 1.64 7.12
CA TRP A 57 -9.16 2.65 8.08
C TRP A 57 -7.64 2.68 8.29
N ASP A 58 -7.01 1.50 8.28
CA ASP A 58 -5.56 1.37 8.43
C ASP A 58 -4.82 2.06 7.27
N PHE A 59 -5.30 1.87 6.03
CA PHE A 59 -4.70 2.52 4.86
C PHE A 59 -4.86 4.04 4.90
N LYS A 60 -6.04 4.54 5.28
CA LYS A 60 -6.32 5.99 5.38
C LYS A 60 -5.47 6.73 6.41
N LYS A 61 -4.92 6.00 7.39
CA LYS A 61 -4.02 6.51 8.42
C LYS A 61 -2.55 6.53 8.02
N LEU A 62 -2.19 5.93 6.89
CA LEU A 62 -0.83 5.97 6.39
C LEU A 62 -0.38 7.41 6.14
N SER A 63 0.90 7.67 6.41
CA SER A 63 1.51 8.96 6.11
C SER A 63 1.72 9.14 4.60
N ALA A 64 1.87 10.39 4.17
CA ALA A 64 2.10 10.73 2.76
C ALA A 64 3.24 9.92 2.14
N ASN A 65 4.35 9.71 2.87
CA ASN A 65 5.48 8.91 2.41
C ASN A 65 5.11 7.46 2.05
N TYR A 66 4.27 6.81 2.86
CA TYR A 66 3.84 5.44 2.57
C TYR A 66 2.80 5.38 1.46
N ILE A 67 1.90 6.37 1.39
CA ILE A 67 0.99 6.49 0.24
C ILE A 67 1.80 6.66 -1.05
N HIS A 68 2.72 7.63 -1.10
CA HIS A 68 3.58 7.86 -2.25
C HIS A 68 4.38 6.61 -2.65
N GLN A 69 4.99 5.92 -1.68
CA GLN A 69 5.69 4.66 -1.95
C GLN A 69 4.78 3.57 -2.51
N THR A 70 3.53 3.49 -2.06
CA THR A 70 2.57 2.50 -2.59
C THR A 70 2.19 2.83 -4.03
N LEU A 71 1.91 4.11 -4.32
CA LEU A 71 1.41 4.55 -5.63
C LEU A 71 2.50 4.65 -6.70
N HIS A 72 3.75 4.87 -6.30
CA HIS A 72 4.89 4.94 -7.22
C HIS A 72 5.37 3.55 -7.69
N GLU A 73 4.90 2.46 -7.09
CA GLU A 73 5.35 1.11 -7.44
C GLU A 73 4.71 0.60 -8.74
N ASP A 74 5.55 0.12 -9.65
CA ASP A 74 5.09 -0.46 -10.93
C ASP A 74 4.33 -1.78 -10.74
N ALA A 75 4.56 -2.46 -9.60
CA ALA A 75 3.90 -3.71 -9.24
C ALA A 75 2.50 -3.52 -8.63
N LEU A 76 1.99 -2.29 -8.53
CA LEU A 76 0.64 -2.01 -8.05
C LEU A 76 -0.39 -2.71 -8.95
N ASP A 77 -1.02 -3.80 -8.45
CA ASP A 77 -2.09 -4.51 -9.18
C ASP A 77 -3.40 -3.73 -9.02
N CYS A 78 -3.48 -2.61 -9.73
CA CYS A 78 -4.73 -1.90 -9.93
C CYS A 78 -5.27 -2.29 -11.30
N LYS A 79 -6.15 -3.30 -11.32
CA LYS A 79 -6.97 -3.63 -12.51
C LYS A 79 -7.63 -2.39 -13.14
N HIS A 80 -7.83 -1.32 -12.35
CA HIS A 80 -8.33 -0.03 -12.79
C HIS A 80 -7.54 1.08 -12.12
N GLU A 81 -6.85 1.91 -12.91
CA GLU A 81 -6.17 3.14 -12.46
C GLU A 81 -7.14 4.09 -11.74
N ARG A 82 -8.45 3.96 -12.03
CA ARG A 82 -9.52 4.65 -11.31
C ARG A 82 -9.45 4.41 -9.79
N ASN A 83 -9.08 3.21 -9.34
CA ASN A 83 -8.96 2.92 -7.91
C ASN A 83 -7.82 3.73 -7.27
N VAL A 84 -6.71 3.91 -7.98
CA VAL A 84 -5.56 4.74 -7.56
C VAL A 84 -6.01 6.20 -7.41
N PHE A 85 -6.70 6.73 -8.42
CA PHE A 85 -7.26 8.08 -8.37
C PHE A 85 -8.24 8.26 -7.21
N GLN A 86 -9.18 7.34 -7.04
CA GLN A 86 -10.16 7.41 -5.95
C GLN A 86 -9.49 7.29 -4.57
N ALA A 87 -8.46 6.45 -4.42
CA ALA A 87 -7.69 6.32 -3.20
C ALA A 87 -6.99 7.64 -2.83
N VAL A 88 -6.35 8.31 -3.79
CA VAL A 88 -5.70 9.62 -3.58
C VAL A 88 -6.73 10.67 -3.15
N VAL A 89 -7.82 10.80 -3.90
CA VAL A 89 -8.88 11.77 -3.60
C VAL A 89 -9.49 11.51 -2.22
N GLN A 90 -9.78 10.25 -1.89
CA GLN A 90 -10.33 9.88 -0.58
C GLN A 90 -9.32 10.17 0.53
N TRP A 91 -8.06 9.76 0.38
CA TRP A 91 -7.04 9.98 1.40
C TRP A 91 -6.81 11.47 1.69
N ILE A 92 -6.78 12.32 0.66
CA ILE A 92 -6.69 13.78 0.84
C ILE A 92 -7.95 14.33 1.54
N SER A 93 -9.14 13.86 1.13
CA SER A 93 -10.41 14.38 1.66
C SER A 93 -10.62 14.09 3.15
N GLU A 94 -10.00 13.03 3.69
CA GLU A 94 -10.10 12.69 5.14
C GLU A 94 -9.39 13.73 6.03
N ASP A 95 -8.40 14.45 5.51
CA ASP A 95 -7.72 15.55 6.22
C ASP A 95 -7.21 16.58 5.19
N LEU A 96 -8.16 17.31 4.60
CA LEU A 96 -7.87 18.25 3.51
C LEU A 96 -6.87 19.34 3.92
N GLU A 97 -6.94 19.80 5.17
CA GLU A 97 -6.11 20.90 5.67
C GLU A 97 -4.62 20.55 5.63
N THR A 98 -4.26 19.33 6.06
CA THR A 98 -2.85 18.90 6.09
C THR A 98 -2.43 18.17 4.82
N ARG A 99 -3.35 17.48 4.14
CA ARG A 99 -2.99 16.56 3.05
C ARG A 99 -3.02 17.18 1.66
N ILE A 100 -3.64 18.35 1.49
CA ILE A 100 -3.72 19.01 0.17
C ILE A 100 -2.36 19.37 -0.41
N GLU A 101 -1.34 19.58 0.43
CA GLU A 101 0.03 19.87 -0.01
C GLU A 101 0.64 18.74 -0.85
N TYR A 102 0.27 17.48 -0.59
CA TYR A 102 0.75 16.31 -1.32
C TYR A 102 -0.02 16.04 -2.61
N SER A 103 -1.09 16.80 -2.88
CA SER A 103 -2.01 16.50 -3.99
C SER A 103 -1.31 16.43 -5.35
N LEU A 104 -0.44 17.39 -5.66
CA LEU A 104 0.28 17.40 -6.94
C LEU A 104 1.22 16.20 -7.06
N GLU A 105 1.99 15.88 -6.02
CA GLU A 105 2.91 14.75 -6.00
C GLU A 105 2.17 13.42 -6.19
N LEU A 106 1.07 13.21 -5.46
CA LEU A 106 0.28 11.99 -5.55
C LEU A 106 -0.47 11.85 -6.88
N LEU A 107 -0.93 12.98 -7.46
CA LEU A 107 -1.56 12.97 -8.77
C LEU A 107 -0.57 12.61 -9.90
N LEU A 108 0.72 12.93 -9.75
CA LEU A 108 1.75 12.54 -10.71
C LEU A 108 2.03 11.03 -10.71
N CYS A 109 1.69 10.31 -9.63
CA CYS A 109 1.76 8.85 -9.61
C CYS A 109 0.66 8.18 -10.46
N ILE A 110 -0.39 8.93 -10.85
CA ILE A 110 -1.53 8.37 -11.56
C ILE A 110 -1.22 8.32 -13.06
N ARG A 111 -1.31 7.11 -13.64
CA ARG A 111 -1.15 6.89 -15.07
C ARG A 111 -2.42 7.33 -15.81
N LEU A 112 -2.58 8.64 -16.03
CA LEU A 112 -3.80 9.21 -16.62
C LEU A 112 -4.23 8.53 -17.95
N SER A 113 -3.28 8.02 -18.73
CA SER A 113 -3.54 7.24 -19.95
C SER A 113 -4.33 5.94 -19.72
N MET A 114 -4.35 5.43 -18.49
CA MET A 114 -5.04 4.21 -18.06
C MET A 114 -6.36 4.50 -17.31
N LEU A 115 -6.71 5.78 -17.09
CA LEU A 115 -8.01 6.15 -16.51
C LEU A 115 -9.18 5.95 -17.48
N SER A 116 -8.90 6.00 -18.79
CA SER A 116 -9.89 5.75 -19.83
C SER A 116 -9.90 4.27 -20.20
N SER A 117 -10.87 3.54 -19.67
CA SER A 117 -11.40 2.34 -20.31
C SER A 117 -12.91 2.49 -20.30
N THR A 118 -13.46 2.70 -21.49
CA THR A 118 -14.90 2.61 -21.77
C THR A 118 -15.28 1.14 -21.80
#